data_AF-A0AAE3J7J7-F1
#
_entry.id   AF-A0AAE3J7J7-F1
#
_cell.length_a   1.000
_cell.length_b   1.000
_cell.length_c   1.000
_cell.angle_alpha   90.00
_cell.angle_beta   90.00
_cell.angle_gamma   90.00
#
_symmetry.space_group_name_H-M   'P 1'
#
loop_
_entity.id
_entity.type
_entity.pdbx_description
1 polymer ?
#
loop_
_entity_poly.entity_id
_entity_poly.type
_entity_poly.pdbx_seq_one_letter_code
_entity_poly.pdbx_strand_id
1 'polypeptide(L)'
;MVEYKQYLPNRTIKKKGDPKIINKDISGLTGEKLLEKIYTILENHKDEIDQCKAILIEDDLDGRFQGKSKEEIDKYKSDIVKRVQDILGNQEMKVFLLFASPEAEAWFVADWEHGFKALYESDSINDLEYSERKFFVHQLKQYIDREVLGEYANDIEQYGFKNGTYYKLSDQLITVISNDIKEYLLNNNDNAAYAKKISESRHLYYSKKLHGDRMMKSIMPDVLEGKCKHFFKPVYHELADFDVEKEE
;
A
#
# COMPACT_ATOMS: atom_id res chain seq x y z
N MET A 1 13.13 -20.41 9.05
CA MET A 1 13.22 -18.95 8.76
C MET A 1 13.25 -18.82 7.25
N VAL A 2 12.22 -18.23 6.66
CA VAL A 2 12.16 -18.02 5.21
C VAL A 2 13.23 -16.99 4.82
N GLU A 3 14.08 -17.34 3.85
CA GLU A 3 15.12 -16.45 3.33
C GLU A 3 14.59 -15.70 2.11
N TYR A 4 14.64 -14.36 2.15
CA TYR A 4 14.17 -13.51 1.07
C TYR A 4 15.33 -12.92 0.26
N LYS A 5 15.29 -13.10 -1.06
CA LYS A 5 16.14 -12.38 -2.00
C LYS A 5 15.36 -11.23 -2.64
N GLN A 6 15.71 -9.99 -2.29
CA GLN A 6 15.02 -8.80 -2.78
C GLN A 6 15.74 -8.21 -4.01
N TYR A 7 15.06 -8.20 -5.16
CA TYR A 7 15.56 -7.60 -6.40
C TYR A 7 14.97 -6.20 -6.69
N LEU A 8 13.81 -5.86 -6.11
CA LEU A 8 13.18 -4.54 -6.24
C LEU A 8 12.57 -4.03 -4.92
N PRO A 9 12.54 -2.70 -4.71
CA PRO A 9 13.49 -1.76 -5.31
C PRO A 9 14.91 -2.15 -4.88
N ASN A 10 15.87 -2.16 -5.81
CA ASN A 10 17.27 -2.45 -5.48
C ASN A 10 17.71 -1.53 -4.33
N ARG A 11 18.09 -2.12 -3.18
CA ARG A 11 18.64 -1.36 -2.07
C ARG A 11 19.78 -0.50 -2.61
N THR A 12 19.82 0.75 -2.18
CA THR A 12 20.92 1.66 -2.50
C THR A 12 22.22 0.98 -2.05
N ILE A 13 23.07 0.60 -3.01
CA ILE A 13 24.42 0.09 -2.71
C ILE A 13 25.18 1.24 -2.07
N LYS A 14 25.42 1.18 -0.76
CA LYS A 14 26.18 2.20 -0.03
C LYS A 14 27.67 1.89 -0.08
N LYS A 15 28.48 2.91 -0.39
CA LYS A 15 29.79 3.10 0.26
C LYS A 15 29.61 4.11 1.41
N LYS A 16 30.40 3.96 2.48
CA LYS A 16 30.31 4.80 3.69
C LYS A 16 30.73 6.24 3.34
N GLY A 17 29.79 7.18 3.29
CA GLY A 17 30.06 8.61 3.04
C GLY A 17 29.11 9.30 2.06
N ASP A 18 28.41 8.54 1.21
CA ASP A 18 27.58 9.13 0.15
C ASP A 18 26.12 9.39 0.56
N PRO A 19 25.49 10.47 0.07
CA PRO A 19 24.06 10.73 0.27
C PRO A 19 23.21 9.60 -0.34
N LYS A 20 22.07 9.28 0.30
CA LYS A 20 21.13 8.26 -0.18
C LYS A 20 20.49 8.70 -1.50
N ILE A 21 21.07 8.31 -2.63
CA ILE A 21 20.43 8.48 -3.94
C ILE A 21 19.72 7.17 -4.28
N ILE A 22 18.45 7.04 -3.85
CA ILE A 22 17.56 6.06 -4.47
C ILE A 22 17.40 6.51 -5.92
N ASN A 23 17.74 5.65 -6.87
CA ASN A 23 17.49 5.97 -8.27
C ASN A 23 15.97 6.14 -8.45
N LYS A 24 15.53 7.37 -8.71
CA LYS A 24 14.11 7.69 -8.93
C LYS A 24 13.53 6.91 -10.11
N ASP A 25 14.37 6.48 -11.05
CA ASP A 25 13.95 5.71 -12.24
C ASP A 25 13.55 4.26 -11.91
N ILE A 26 13.92 3.76 -10.71
CA ILE A 26 13.58 2.40 -10.23
C ILE A 26 12.47 2.46 -9.17
N SER A 27 12.31 3.59 -8.50
CA SER A 27 11.33 3.79 -7.44
C SER A 27 10.00 4.27 -8.03
N GLY A 28 8.94 3.46 -7.93
CA GLY A 28 7.60 3.80 -8.41
C GLY A 28 7.25 3.22 -9.78
N LEU A 29 7.91 2.14 -10.21
CA LEU A 29 7.45 1.34 -11.33
C LEU A 29 6.19 0.58 -10.92
N THR A 30 5.13 0.70 -11.71
CA THR A 30 3.89 -0.09 -11.57
C THR A 30 3.45 -0.63 -12.93
N GLY A 31 2.71 -1.73 -12.92
CA GLY A 31 2.15 -2.34 -14.13
C GLY A 31 3.16 -2.77 -15.17
N GLU A 32 2.90 -2.45 -16.44
CA GLU A 32 3.72 -2.97 -17.55
C GLU A 32 5.21 -2.62 -17.40
N LYS A 33 5.53 -1.40 -16.94
CA LYS A 33 6.92 -0.99 -16.72
C LYS A 33 7.59 -1.77 -15.58
N LEU A 34 6.84 -2.14 -14.55
CA LEU A 34 7.32 -3.02 -13.48
C LEU A 34 7.59 -4.42 -14.03
N LEU A 35 6.65 -4.97 -14.81
CA LEU A 35 6.78 -6.30 -15.42
C LEU A 35 7.96 -6.39 -16.39
N GLU A 36 8.15 -5.40 -17.26
CA GLU A 36 9.32 -5.30 -18.15
C GLU A 36 10.63 -5.37 -17.36
N LYS A 37 10.68 -4.65 -16.22
CA LYS A 37 11.85 -4.65 -15.35
C LYS A 37 12.05 -6.00 -14.66
N ILE A 38 10.98 -6.63 -14.19
CA ILE A 38 11.01 -7.96 -13.57
C ILE A 38 11.52 -8.99 -14.58
N TYR A 39 11.01 -9.02 -15.81
CA TYR A 39 11.46 -9.94 -16.84
C TYR A 39 12.95 -9.75 -17.17
N THR A 40 13.40 -8.49 -17.25
CA THR A 40 14.84 -8.19 -17.41
C THR A 40 15.67 -8.74 -16.25
N ILE A 41 15.20 -8.65 -15.01
CA ILE A 41 15.92 -9.17 -13.84
C ILE A 41 15.96 -10.71 -13.90
N LEU A 42 14.83 -11.35 -14.21
CA LEU A 42 14.73 -12.80 -14.34
C LEU A 42 15.68 -13.34 -15.41
N GLU A 43 15.80 -12.67 -16.55
CA GLU A 43 16.75 -13.06 -17.61
C GLU A 43 18.21 -12.92 -17.16
N ASN A 44 18.56 -11.87 -16.41
CA ASN A 44 19.94 -11.60 -15.97
C ASN A 44 20.38 -12.44 -14.76
N HIS A 45 19.43 -12.92 -13.95
CA HIS A 45 19.70 -13.63 -12.69
C HIS A 45 19.03 -15.01 -12.63
N LYS A 46 18.70 -15.58 -13.79
CA LYS A 46 17.93 -16.83 -13.94
C LYS A 46 18.42 -17.96 -13.04
N ASP A 47 19.71 -18.29 -13.11
CA ASP A 47 20.28 -19.43 -12.38
C ASP A 47 20.20 -19.27 -10.85
N GLU A 48 20.23 -18.02 -10.37
CA GLU A 48 20.09 -17.73 -8.95
C GLU A 48 18.63 -17.77 -8.50
N ILE A 49 17.73 -17.21 -9.30
CA ILE A 49 16.30 -17.10 -8.99
C ILE A 49 15.61 -18.47 -9.09
N ASP A 50 16.06 -19.34 -9.99
CA ASP A 50 15.52 -20.69 -10.15
C ASP A 50 15.77 -21.58 -8.90
N GLN A 51 16.72 -21.20 -8.04
CA GLN A 51 16.94 -21.87 -6.75
C GLN A 51 15.94 -21.46 -5.67
N CYS A 52 15.15 -20.40 -5.89
CA CYS A 52 14.11 -19.96 -4.96
C CYS A 52 12.91 -20.92 -5.01
N LYS A 53 12.25 -21.13 -3.87
CA LYS A 53 11.01 -21.93 -3.82
C LYS A 53 9.82 -21.24 -4.50
N ALA A 54 9.82 -19.92 -4.49
CA ALA A 54 8.79 -19.09 -5.07
C ALA A 54 9.29 -17.67 -5.37
N ILE A 55 8.51 -16.95 -6.15
CA ILE A 55 8.67 -15.53 -6.47
C ILE A 55 7.44 -14.78 -5.97
N LEU A 56 7.65 -13.67 -5.27
CA LEU A 56 6.60 -12.73 -4.90
C LEU A 56 6.77 -11.45 -5.72
N ILE A 57 5.72 -11.04 -6.42
CA ILE A 57 5.64 -9.78 -7.16
C ILE A 57 4.60 -8.89 -6.47
N GLU A 58 5.02 -7.70 -6.06
CA GLU A 58 4.17 -6.69 -5.44
C GLU A 58 3.96 -5.54 -6.43
N ASP A 59 2.71 -5.11 -6.64
CA ASP A 59 2.37 -3.99 -7.56
C ASP A 59 1.23 -3.14 -6.98
N ASP A 60 1.32 -1.82 -7.13
CA ASP A 60 0.18 -0.93 -6.91
C ASP A 60 -0.78 -1.09 -8.09
N LEU A 61 -2.05 -1.33 -7.80
CA LEU A 61 -3.01 -1.62 -8.87
C LEU A 61 -3.43 -0.36 -9.63
N ASP A 62 -3.43 0.81 -8.97
CA ASP A 62 -3.84 2.11 -9.51
C ASP A 62 -5.15 2.05 -10.31
N GLY A 63 -6.11 1.21 -9.85
CA GLY A 63 -7.41 1.03 -10.50
C GLY A 63 -7.39 0.27 -11.84
N ARG A 64 -6.29 -0.39 -12.22
CA ARG A 64 -6.10 -1.10 -13.51
C ARG A 64 -7.18 -2.16 -13.81
N PHE A 65 -7.80 -2.73 -12.78
CA PHE A 65 -8.83 -3.74 -12.93
C PHE A 65 -10.27 -3.19 -12.89
N GLN A 66 -10.44 -1.87 -12.87
CA GLN A 66 -11.76 -1.27 -12.91
C GLN A 66 -12.53 -1.73 -14.16
N GLY A 67 -13.73 -2.26 -13.93
CA GLY A 67 -14.63 -2.72 -15.00
C GLY A 67 -14.15 -3.97 -15.75
N LYS A 68 -13.04 -4.59 -15.34
CA LYS A 68 -12.61 -5.88 -15.89
C LYS A 68 -13.40 -7.02 -15.26
N SER A 69 -13.69 -8.03 -16.06
CA SER A 69 -14.28 -9.27 -15.55
C SER A 69 -13.25 -10.08 -14.75
N LYS A 70 -13.74 -11.03 -13.95
CA LYS A 70 -12.88 -11.96 -13.23
C LYS A 70 -11.97 -12.73 -14.18
N GLU A 71 -12.50 -13.17 -15.32
CA GLU A 71 -11.76 -13.93 -16.33
C GLU A 71 -10.62 -13.09 -16.96
N GLU A 72 -10.84 -11.79 -17.17
CA GLU A 72 -9.80 -10.90 -17.68
C GLU A 72 -8.67 -10.70 -16.67
N ILE A 73 -9.01 -10.55 -15.39
CA ILE A 73 -8.05 -10.43 -14.29
C ILE A 73 -7.26 -11.72 -14.12
N ASP A 74 -7.94 -12.86 -14.09
CA ASP A 74 -7.33 -14.18 -13.94
C ASP A 74 -6.41 -14.49 -15.13
N LYS A 75 -6.84 -14.13 -16.36
CA LYS A 75 -5.99 -14.23 -17.55
C LYS A 75 -4.72 -13.38 -17.41
N TYR A 76 -4.86 -12.11 -17.03
CA TYR A 76 -3.71 -11.22 -16.81
C TYR A 76 -2.71 -11.80 -15.81
N LYS A 77 -3.20 -12.31 -14.67
CA LYS A 77 -2.36 -12.98 -13.67
C LYS A 77 -1.67 -14.21 -14.26
N SER A 78 -2.42 -15.07 -14.96
CA SER A 78 -1.87 -16.29 -15.56
C SER A 78 -0.81 -16.02 -16.63
N ASP A 79 -0.97 -14.95 -17.42
CA ASP A 79 -0.01 -14.54 -18.44
C ASP A 79 1.32 -14.11 -17.81
N ILE A 80 1.29 -13.40 -16.66
CA ILE A 80 2.49 -13.04 -15.90
C ILE A 80 3.18 -14.30 -15.37
N VAL A 81 2.44 -15.19 -14.69
CA VAL A 81 2.99 -16.43 -14.13
C VAL A 81 3.67 -17.26 -15.22
N LYS A 82 2.96 -17.48 -16.34
CA LYS A 82 3.49 -18.23 -17.48
C LYS A 82 4.76 -17.58 -18.03
N ARG A 83 4.77 -16.24 -18.17
CA ARG A 83 5.94 -15.54 -18.69
C ARG A 83 7.15 -15.69 -17.77
N VAL A 84 6.96 -15.62 -16.45
CA VAL A 84 8.03 -15.87 -15.46
C VAL A 84 8.57 -17.30 -15.58
N GLN A 85 7.67 -18.29 -15.62
CA GLN A 85 8.02 -19.70 -15.75
C GLN A 85 8.77 -20.00 -17.05
N ASP A 86 8.36 -19.40 -18.16
CA ASP A 86 9.02 -19.53 -19.47
C ASP A 86 10.43 -18.93 -19.46
N ILE A 87 10.63 -17.75 -18.85
CA ILE A 87 11.96 -17.13 -18.71
C ILE A 87 12.89 -18.03 -17.90
N LEU A 88 12.41 -18.56 -16.77
CA LEU A 88 13.17 -19.46 -15.91
C LEU A 88 13.33 -20.87 -16.50
N GLY A 89 12.50 -21.26 -17.47
CA GLY A 89 12.46 -22.65 -17.95
C GLY A 89 11.99 -23.62 -16.87
N ASN A 90 11.23 -23.13 -15.88
CA ASN A 90 10.74 -23.89 -14.73
C ASN A 90 9.24 -23.66 -14.59
N GLN A 91 8.45 -24.64 -15.05
CA GLN A 91 6.98 -24.57 -15.07
C GLN A 91 6.36 -24.83 -13.68
N GLU A 92 7.15 -25.33 -12.72
CA GLU A 92 6.69 -25.58 -11.35
C GLU A 92 6.90 -24.38 -10.43
N MET A 93 7.71 -23.40 -10.85
CA MET A 93 7.99 -22.18 -10.08
C MET A 93 6.69 -21.50 -9.66
N LYS A 94 6.51 -21.35 -8.34
CA LYS A 94 5.36 -20.65 -7.77
C LYS A 94 5.59 -19.15 -7.84
N VAL A 95 4.59 -18.43 -8.34
CA VAL A 95 4.64 -16.98 -8.52
C VAL A 95 3.40 -16.37 -7.86
N PHE A 96 3.61 -15.65 -6.77
CA PHE A 96 2.56 -14.91 -6.06
C PHE A 96 2.50 -13.48 -6.58
N LEU A 97 1.28 -12.99 -6.84
CA LEU A 97 1.02 -11.63 -7.32
C LEU A 97 0.23 -10.86 -6.27
N LEU A 98 0.91 -10.07 -5.44
CA LEU A 98 0.29 -9.26 -4.40
C LEU A 98 0.00 -7.86 -4.92
N PHE A 99 -1.28 -7.58 -5.19
CA PHE A 99 -1.72 -6.25 -5.62
C PHE A 99 -2.13 -5.40 -4.41
N ALA A 100 -1.47 -4.26 -4.23
CA ALA A 100 -1.94 -3.22 -3.33
C ALA A 100 -3.02 -2.42 -4.05
N SER A 101 -4.27 -2.58 -3.65
CA SER A 101 -5.42 -2.04 -4.37
C SER A 101 -6.21 -1.03 -3.54
N PRO A 102 -6.48 0.18 -4.08
CA PRO A 102 -5.88 0.74 -5.30
C PRO A 102 -4.36 0.96 -5.22
N GLU A 103 -3.83 1.19 -4.01
CA GLU A 103 -2.40 1.35 -3.71
C GLU A 103 -2.19 1.05 -2.22
N ALA A 104 -0.94 0.99 -1.75
CA ALA A 104 -0.61 0.65 -0.36
C ALA A 104 -1.34 1.52 0.69
N GLU A 105 -1.67 2.78 0.39
CA GLU A 105 -2.46 3.63 1.29
C GLU A 105 -3.82 3.05 1.68
N ALA A 106 -4.42 2.22 0.81
CA ALA A 106 -5.67 1.55 1.11
C ALA A 106 -5.54 0.61 2.32
N TRP A 107 -4.39 -0.03 2.48
CA TRP A 107 -4.11 -0.89 3.64
C TRP A 107 -4.01 -0.07 4.93
N PHE A 108 -3.42 1.12 4.89
CA PHE A 108 -3.34 2.01 6.07
C PHE A 108 -4.70 2.53 6.52
N VAL A 109 -5.64 2.68 5.58
CA VAL A 109 -7.02 3.07 5.88
C VAL A 109 -7.84 1.86 6.35
N ALA A 110 -7.63 0.69 5.76
CA ALA A 110 -8.29 -0.57 6.13
C ALA A 110 -7.94 -0.99 7.55
N ASP A 111 -6.66 -0.98 7.91
CA ASP A 111 -6.18 -1.13 9.27
C ASP A 111 -5.97 0.24 9.93
N TRP A 112 -7.08 0.95 10.14
CA TRP A 112 -7.07 2.31 10.69
C TRP A 112 -6.32 2.40 12.04
N GLU A 113 -6.50 1.39 12.89
CA GLU A 113 -5.97 1.36 14.25
C GLU A 113 -4.43 1.34 14.26
N HIS A 114 -3.82 0.48 13.43
CA HIS A 114 -2.36 0.39 13.34
C HIS A 114 -1.75 1.28 12.25
N GLY A 115 -2.56 1.82 11.34
CA GLY A 115 -2.15 2.79 10.33
C GLY A 115 -2.23 4.23 10.85
N PHE A 116 -3.21 4.98 10.33
CA PHE A 116 -3.31 6.43 10.58
C PHE A 116 -3.56 6.80 12.04
N LYS A 117 -4.33 6.00 12.80
CA LYS A 117 -4.55 6.28 14.23
C LYS A 117 -3.25 6.19 15.01
N ALA A 118 -2.52 5.09 14.88
CA ALA A 118 -1.22 4.92 15.52
C ALA A 118 -0.24 6.04 15.13
N LEU A 119 -0.22 6.44 13.85
CA LEU A 119 0.61 7.56 13.39
C LEU A 119 0.30 8.87 14.12
N TYR A 120 -0.96 9.30 14.14
CA TYR A 120 -1.33 10.62 14.65
C TYR A 120 -1.52 10.68 16.16
N GLU A 121 -1.77 9.55 16.83
CA GLU A 121 -1.72 9.46 18.30
C GLU A 121 -0.30 9.29 18.84
N SER A 122 0.71 9.07 17.98
CA SER A 122 2.12 8.96 18.38
C SER A 122 2.77 10.31 18.68
N ASP A 123 3.85 10.29 19.47
CA ASP A 123 4.63 11.47 19.86
C ASP A 123 5.37 12.17 18.71
N SER A 124 5.25 11.65 17.48
CA SER A 124 5.67 12.39 16.29
C SER A 124 4.87 13.67 16.07
N ILE A 125 3.64 13.73 16.59
CA ILE A 125 2.81 14.93 16.66
C ILE A 125 3.03 15.56 18.04
N ASN A 126 3.99 16.47 18.14
CA ASN A 126 4.42 17.08 19.40
C ASN A 126 3.94 18.53 19.60
N ASP A 127 3.19 19.08 18.65
CA ASP A 127 2.60 20.42 18.71
C ASP A 127 1.13 20.41 19.16
N LEU A 128 0.61 19.25 19.56
CA LEU A 128 -0.75 19.04 20.06
C LEU A 128 -0.75 18.13 21.29
N GLU A 129 -1.71 18.36 22.18
CA GLU A 129 -1.96 17.47 23.32
C GLU A 129 -2.59 16.14 22.87
N TYR A 130 -2.49 15.10 23.71
CA TYR A 130 -3.07 13.79 23.37
C TYR A 130 -4.58 13.85 23.11
N SER A 131 -5.33 14.62 23.91
CA SER A 131 -6.78 14.79 23.72
C SER A 131 -7.13 15.43 22.36
N GLU A 132 -6.32 16.37 21.89
CA GLU A 132 -6.47 17.05 20.60
C GLU A 132 -6.15 16.10 19.44
N ARG A 133 -5.08 15.29 19.58
CA ARG A 133 -4.72 14.23 18.62
C ARG A 133 -5.82 13.19 18.48
N LYS A 134 -6.37 12.68 19.59
CA LYS A 134 -7.50 11.73 19.55
C LYS A 134 -8.71 12.30 18.85
N PHE A 135 -9.05 13.55 19.16
CA PHE A 135 -10.16 14.23 18.54
C PHE A 135 -9.94 14.38 17.02
N PHE A 136 -8.75 14.81 16.60
CA PHE A 136 -8.37 14.88 15.19
C PHE A 136 -8.53 13.54 14.48
N VAL A 137 -7.99 12.46 15.04
CA VAL A 137 -8.04 11.12 14.44
C VAL A 137 -9.48 10.65 14.27
N HIS A 138 -10.33 10.86 15.28
CA HIS A 138 -11.74 10.49 15.20
C HIS A 138 -12.45 11.24 14.06
N GLN A 139 -12.24 12.55 13.96
CA GLN A 139 -12.84 13.39 12.93
C GLN A 139 -12.30 13.07 11.53
N LEU A 140 -10.99 12.82 11.43
CA LEU A 140 -10.34 12.43 10.18
C LEU A 140 -10.91 11.11 9.64
N LYS A 141 -11.12 10.11 10.49
CA LYS A 141 -11.70 8.84 10.07
C LYS A 141 -13.10 9.04 9.49
N GLN A 142 -13.96 9.77 10.20
CA GLN A 142 -15.32 10.06 9.73
C GLN A 142 -15.32 10.84 8.41
N TYR A 143 -14.42 11.81 8.27
CA TYR A 143 -14.29 12.62 7.06
C TYR A 143 -13.81 11.79 5.88
N ILE A 144 -12.77 10.95 6.06
CA ILE A 144 -12.28 10.05 5.01
C ILE A 144 -13.40 9.10 4.57
N ASP A 145 -14.12 8.48 5.52
CA ASP A 145 -15.17 7.53 5.17
C ASP A 145 -16.31 8.19 4.38
N ARG A 146 -16.70 9.41 4.77
CA ARG A 146 -17.84 10.11 4.16
C ARG A 146 -17.48 10.84 2.86
N GLU A 147 -16.43 11.65 2.88
CA GLU A 147 -16.10 12.58 1.80
C GLU A 147 -15.12 11.98 0.78
N VAL A 148 -14.15 11.19 1.26
CA VAL A 148 -13.13 10.60 0.39
C VAL A 148 -13.64 9.29 -0.20
N LEU A 149 -13.93 8.31 0.65
CA LEU A 149 -14.32 6.96 0.23
C LEU A 149 -15.78 6.91 -0.24
N GLY A 150 -16.72 7.49 0.52
CA GLY A 150 -18.14 7.45 0.20
C GLY A 150 -18.64 6.01 0.10
N GLU A 151 -19.12 5.61 -1.08
CA GLU A 151 -19.59 4.25 -1.33
C GLU A 151 -18.51 3.17 -1.15
N TYR A 152 -17.23 3.53 -1.32
CA TYR A 152 -16.09 2.62 -1.15
C TYR A 152 -15.70 2.38 0.31
N ALA A 153 -16.34 3.05 1.28
CA ALA A 153 -15.93 2.94 2.70
C ALA A 153 -15.96 1.51 3.24
N ASN A 154 -16.82 0.64 2.67
CA ASN A 154 -16.91 -0.78 3.04
C ASN A 154 -16.14 -1.72 2.10
N ASP A 155 -15.57 -1.21 1.01
CA ASP A 155 -14.86 -1.97 0.00
C ASP A 155 -13.76 -1.12 -0.66
N ILE A 156 -12.71 -0.86 0.11
CA ILE A 156 -11.67 0.11 -0.26
C ILE A 156 -10.81 -0.32 -1.44
N GLU A 157 -10.70 -1.63 -1.71
CA GLU A 157 -9.96 -2.13 -2.88
C GLU A 157 -10.63 -1.75 -4.20
N GLN A 158 -11.93 -1.43 -4.18
CA GLN A 158 -12.64 -0.93 -5.34
C GLN A 158 -12.56 0.59 -5.49
N TYR A 159 -11.87 1.28 -4.57
CA TYR A 159 -11.73 2.73 -4.63
C TYR A 159 -10.98 3.17 -5.89
N GLY A 160 -11.46 4.26 -6.49
CA GLY A 160 -10.65 5.03 -7.42
C GLY A 160 -11.47 5.77 -8.47
N PHE A 161 -12.59 5.23 -8.94
CA PHE A 161 -13.30 5.82 -10.08
C PHE A 161 -14.64 6.45 -9.68
N LYS A 162 -14.74 7.78 -9.75
CA LYS A 162 -16.02 8.49 -9.59
C LYS A 162 -16.39 9.16 -10.90
N ASN A 163 -17.59 8.87 -11.43
CA ASN A 163 -18.08 9.42 -12.70
C ASN A 163 -17.09 9.28 -13.87
N GLY A 164 -16.43 8.12 -13.98
CA GLY A 164 -15.44 7.84 -15.03
C GLY A 164 -14.07 8.51 -14.86
N THR A 165 -13.86 9.25 -13.78
CA THR A 165 -12.56 9.88 -13.45
C THR A 165 -11.86 9.10 -12.35
N TYR A 166 -10.58 8.77 -12.55
CA TYR A 166 -9.76 8.15 -11.52
C TYR A 166 -9.22 9.20 -10.53
N TYR A 167 -9.38 8.92 -9.24
CA TYR A 167 -8.87 9.69 -8.12
C TYR A 167 -7.89 8.81 -7.35
N LYS A 168 -6.62 9.22 -7.32
CA LYS A 168 -5.58 8.50 -6.60
C LYS A 168 -5.77 8.71 -5.09
N LEU A 169 -5.89 7.62 -4.33
CA LEU A 169 -6.26 7.67 -2.91
C LEU A 169 -5.25 8.49 -2.11
N SER A 170 -3.96 8.34 -2.41
CA SER A 170 -2.92 9.04 -1.70
C SER A 170 -2.96 10.55 -1.88
N ASP A 171 -3.31 11.01 -3.08
CA ASP A 171 -3.37 12.45 -3.37
C ASP A 171 -4.53 13.07 -2.61
N GLN A 172 -5.65 12.33 -2.54
CA GLN A 172 -6.80 12.70 -1.72
C GLN A 172 -6.43 12.73 -0.24
N LEU A 173 -5.77 11.70 0.29
CA LEU A 173 -5.35 11.65 1.70
C LEU A 173 -4.37 12.76 2.05
N ILE A 174 -3.39 13.06 1.19
CA ILE A 174 -2.46 14.17 1.38
C ILE A 174 -3.21 15.50 1.46
N THR A 175 -4.13 15.74 0.52
CA THR A 175 -4.91 16.98 0.45
C THR A 175 -5.81 17.14 1.68
N VAL A 176 -6.57 16.09 2.00
CA VAL A 176 -7.51 16.09 3.12
C VAL A 176 -6.82 16.34 4.44
N ILE A 177 -5.73 15.62 4.73
CA ILE A 177 -5.04 15.72 6.02
C ILE A 177 -4.32 17.06 6.15
N SER A 178 -3.79 17.59 5.04
CA SER A 178 -3.08 18.87 5.06
C SER A 178 -4.03 20.05 5.19
N ASN A 179 -5.21 20.00 4.55
CA ASN A 179 -6.08 21.16 4.36
C ASN A 179 -7.55 20.85 4.71
N ASP A 180 -8.21 19.95 3.97
CA ASP A 180 -9.68 19.91 3.93
C ASP A 180 -10.31 19.59 5.29
N ILE A 181 -9.72 18.66 6.06
CA ILE A 181 -10.21 18.34 7.40
C ILE A 181 -10.02 19.51 8.37
N LYS A 182 -8.94 20.28 8.22
CA LYS A 182 -8.64 21.42 9.10
C LYS A 182 -9.65 22.53 8.87
N GLU A 183 -9.95 22.84 7.60
CA GLU A 183 -10.99 23.79 7.22
C GLU A 183 -12.39 23.30 7.64
N TYR A 184 -12.69 22.02 7.43
CA TYR A 184 -13.95 21.43 7.86
C TYR A 184 -14.19 21.59 9.36
N LEU A 185 -13.18 21.30 10.18
CA LEU A 185 -13.27 21.41 11.63
C LEU A 185 -13.47 22.84 12.11
N LEU A 186 -12.84 23.83 11.47
CA LEU A 186 -13.03 25.24 11.79
C LEU A 186 -14.48 25.71 11.55
N ASN A 187 -15.14 25.14 10.53
CA ASN A 187 -16.46 25.58 10.09
C ASN A 187 -17.63 24.79 10.68
N ASN A 188 -17.40 23.55 11.11
CA ASN A 188 -18.48 22.59 11.41
C ASN A 188 -18.39 21.91 12.79
N ASN A 189 -17.47 22.32 13.66
CA ASN A 189 -17.27 21.65 14.94
C ASN A 189 -17.56 22.54 16.16
N ASP A 190 -18.23 21.96 17.16
CA ASP A 190 -18.58 22.66 18.39
C ASP A 190 -17.35 22.98 19.27
N ASN A 191 -16.24 22.24 19.11
CA ASN A 191 -15.00 22.48 19.85
C ASN A 191 -14.04 23.39 19.08
N ALA A 192 -14.38 24.69 19.05
CA ALA A 192 -13.60 25.72 18.36
C ALA A 192 -12.14 25.81 18.83
N ALA A 193 -11.86 25.51 20.11
CA ALA A 193 -10.51 25.54 20.65
C ALA A 193 -9.62 24.44 20.04
N TYR A 194 -10.14 23.21 19.94
CA TYR A 194 -9.42 22.09 19.31
C TYR A 194 -9.28 22.33 17.80
N ALA A 195 -10.36 22.76 17.13
CA ALA A 195 -10.34 23.05 15.70
C ALA A 195 -9.24 24.07 15.34
N LYS A 196 -9.12 25.15 16.14
CA LYS A 196 -8.07 26.15 15.95
C LYS A 196 -6.66 25.55 16.08
N LYS A 197 -6.37 24.85 17.18
CA LYS A 197 -5.05 24.24 17.40
C LYS A 197 -4.68 23.23 16.30
N ILE A 198 -5.64 22.39 15.90
CA ILE A 198 -5.46 21.42 14.81
C ILE A 198 -5.15 22.13 13.49
N SER A 199 -5.87 23.23 13.19
CA SER A 199 -5.63 24.01 11.97
C SER A 199 -4.24 24.63 11.93
N GLU A 200 -3.71 25.01 13.09
CA GLU A 200 -2.38 25.63 13.25
C GLU A 200 -1.24 24.60 13.35
N SER A 201 -1.56 23.32 13.57
CA SER A 201 -0.55 22.25 13.67
C SER A 201 0.19 22.06 12.34
N ARG A 202 1.52 22.08 12.46
CA ARG A 202 2.46 21.85 11.36
C ARG A 202 2.87 20.40 11.26
N HIS A 203 2.66 19.61 12.32
CA HIS A 203 3.01 18.19 12.34
C HIS A 203 1.86 17.29 11.89
N LEU A 204 0.62 17.78 11.89
CA LEU A 204 -0.51 17.10 11.24
C LEU A 204 -0.46 17.24 9.71
N TYR A 205 0.24 16.30 9.07
CA TYR A 205 0.26 16.10 7.62
C TYR A 205 0.56 14.63 7.27
N TYR A 206 0.23 14.21 6.06
CA TYR A 206 0.64 12.90 5.54
C TYR A 206 1.76 13.04 4.49
N SER A 207 2.75 12.14 4.56
CA SER A 207 3.80 12.03 3.57
C SER A 207 4.13 10.56 3.36
N LYS A 208 3.97 10.07 2.11
CA LYS A 208 4.34 8.70 1.73
C LYS A 208 5.76 8.34 2.18
N LYS A 209 6.70 9.26 1.92
CA LYS A 209 8.13 9.05 2.19
C LYS A 209 8.45 8.96 3.69
N LEU A 210 7.80 9.76 4.51
CA LEU A 210 8.12 9.84 5.95
C LEU A 210 7.30 8.86 6.78
N HIS A 211 6.06 8.60 6.38
CA HIS A 211 5.09 7.85 7.18
C HIS A 211 4.80 6.46 6.59
N GLY A 212 4.94 6.24 5.28
CA GLY A 212 4.60 4.98 4.62
C GLY A 212 5.36 3.77 5.17
N ASP A 213 6.69 3.83 5.27
CA ASP A 213 7.51 2.73 5.85
C ASP A 213 7.16 2.45 7.32
N ARG A 214 6.81 3.49 8.08
CA ARG A 214 6.42 3.32 9.49
C ARG A 214 5.10 2.59 9.60
N MET A 215 4.10 3.00 8.81
CA MET A 215 2.78 2.38 8.82
C MET A 215 2.81 0.97 8.22
N MET A 216 3.61 0.72 7.19
CA MET A 216 3.76 -0.61 6.62
C MET A 216 4.30 -1.64 7.65
N LYS A 217 5.11 -1.18 8.61
CA LYS A 217 5.62 -2.03 9.70
C LYS A 217 4.63 -2.25 10.83
N SER A 218 3.57 -1.46 10.90
CA SER A 218 2.59 -1.52 12.00
C SER A 218 1.28 -2.20 11.60
N ILE A 219 0.86 -2.11 10.34
CA ILE A 219 -0.36 -2.78 9.87
C ILE A 219 -0.29 -4.30 10.08
N MET A 220 -1.43 -4.89 10.39
CA MET A 220 -1.57 -6.30 10.67
C MET A 220 -2.25 -7.02 9.49
N PRO A 221 -1.58 -8.01 8.85
CA PRO A 221 -2.16 -8.78 7.75
C PRO A 221 -3.54 -9.38 8.06
N ASP A 222 -3.75 -9.87 9.28
CA ASP A 222 -5.04 -10.44 9.71
C ASP A 222 -6.18 -9.39 9.71
N VAL A 223 -5.86 -8.13 10.00
CA VAL A 223 -6.84 -7.03 9.94
C VAL A 223 -7.14 -6.69 8.48
N LEU A 224 -6.09 -6.64 7.65
CA LEU A 224 -6.24 -6.39 6.21
C LEU A 224 -7.08 -7.46 5.54
N GLU A 225 -6.87 -8.74 5.83
CA GLU A 225 -7.64 -9.84 5.25
C GLU A 225 -9.15 -9.70 5.49
N GLY A 226 -9.56 -9.18 6.67
CA GLY A 226 -10.96 -8.93 7.00
C GLY A 226 -11.62 -7.80 6.18
N LYS A 227 -10.82 -6.89 5.61
CA LYS A 227 -11.26 -5.65 4.95
C LYS A 227 -10.96 -5.61 3.44
N CYS A 228 -9.84 -6.17 3.02
CA CYS A 228 -9.33 -6.23 1.65
C CYS A 228 -9.53 -7.64 1.10
N LYS A 229 -10.71 -7.90 0.55
CA LYS A 229 -11.22 -9.24 0.21
C LYS A 229 -10.95 -9.69 -1.22
N HIS A 230 -10.70 -8.75 -2.14
CA HIS A 230 -10.61 -9.01 -3.57
C HIS A 230 -9.20 -9.38 -4.02
N PHE A 231 -8.19 -8.68 -3.52
CA PHE A 231 -6.81 -8.84 -3.99
C PHE A 231 -5.87 -9.27 -2.88
N PHE A 232 -5.93 -8.61 -1.71
CA PHE A 232 -5.04 -8.94 -0.59
C PHE A 232 -5.35 -10.33 0.00
N LYS A 233 -6.60 -10.55 0.45
CA LYS A 233 -7.00 -11.79 1.15
C LYS A 233 -6.65 -13.08 0.40
N PRO A 234 -6.97 -13.24 -0.90
CA PRO A 234 -6.65 -14.49 -1.61
C PRO A 234 -5.15 -14.81 -1.57
N VAL A 235 -4.31 -13.82 -1.85
CA VAL A 235 -2.85 -14.00 -1.90
C VAL A 235 -2.26 -14.20 -0.51
N TYR A 236 -2.81 -13.53 0.52
CA TYR A 236 -2.42 -13.75 1.90
C TYR A 236 -2.64 -15.21 2.34
N HIS A 237 -3.79 -15.79 2.01
CA HIS A 237 -4.04 -17.21 2.27
C HIS A 237 -3.12 -18.12 1.45
N GLU A 238 -2.93 -17.84 0.16
CA GLU A 238 -2.00 -18.61 -0.67
C GLU A 238 -0.57 -18.62 -0.10
N LEU A 239 -0.10 -17.47 0.40
CA LEU A 239 1.20 -17.35 1.06
C LEU A 239 1.26 -18.08 2.40
N ALA A 240 0.19 -18.02 3.20
CA ALA A 240 0.13 -18.70 4.49
C ALA A 240 0.11 -20.24 4.32
N ASP A 241 -0.61 -20.73 3.30
CA ASP A 241 -0.69 -22.16 2.99
C ASP A 241 0.57 -22.69 2.31
N PHE A 242 1.34 -21.82 1.64
CA PHE A 242 2.62 -22.18 1.01
C PHE A 242 3.68 -22.62 2.02
N ASP A 243 3.57 -22.19 3.28
CA ASP A 243 4.55 -22.49 4.34
C ASP A 243 4.35 -23.86 5.02
N VAL A 244 3.66 -24.81 4.35
CA VAL A 244 3.38 -26.14 4.89
C VAL A 244 3.73 -27.26 3.88
N GLU A 245 4.99 -27.33 3.47
CA GLU A 245 5.63 -28.64 3.37
C GLU A 245 6.24 -28.92 4.74
N LYS A 246 5.43 -29.58 5.59
CA LYS A 246 5.97 -30.44 6.63
C LYS A 246 6.91 -31.40 5.90
N GLU A 247 8.20 -31.27 6.15
CA GLU A 247 9.17 -32.34 5.90
C GLU A 247 8.58 -33.63 6.50
N GLU A 248 8.19 -34.57 5.63
CA GLU A 248 7.94 -35.97 6.00
C GLU A 248 9.25 -36.64 6.43
#